data_AF-A0A2E0QNG2-F1
#
_entry.id   AF-A0A2E0QNG2-F1
#
_cell.length_a   1.000
_cell.length_b   1.000
_cell.length_c   1.000
_cell.angle_alpha   90.00
_cell.angle_beta   90.00
_cell.angle_gamma   90.00
#
_symmetry.space_group_name_H-M   'P 1'
#
loop_
_entity.id
_entity.type
_entity.pdbx_description
1 polymer ?
#
loop_
_entity_poly.entity_id
_entity_poly.type
_entity_poly.pdbx_seq_one_letter_code
_entity_poly.pdbx_strand_id
1 'polypeptide(L)'
;MEEIIIQITLRDALITSFGSRMPSPYTCKIFLKAPENWVENGNLIEEGKEKFFQSFYGPDWKNGNSDGSRYSVYEYEETVLKSPEAIQSAREEAETQSDPKVKWWFNRVDEEGNVVTCEKTEIFSE
;
A
#
# COMPACT_ATOMS: atom_id res chain seq x y z
N MET A 1 -13.10 3.64 16.73
CA MET A 1 -12.22 4.68 16.14
C MET A 1 -12.74 4.92 14.75
N GLU A 2 -12.77 6.17 14.27
CA GLU A 2 -13.13 6.42 12.88
C GLU A 2 -12.03 5.83 11.98
N GLU A 3 -12.46 5.06 10.98
CA GLU A 3 -11.59 4.43 10.01
C GLU A 3 -11.60 5.25 8.71
N ILE A 4 -10.47 5.25 8.02
CA ILE A 4 -10.30 5.92 6.75
C ILE A 4 -9.65 4.97 5.75
N ILE A 5 -10.05 5.09 4.48
CA ILE A 5 -9.48 4.28 3.40
C ILE A 5 -8.46 5.14 2.66
N ILE A 6 -7.23 4.64 2.56
CA ILE A 6 -6.17 5.20 1.72
C ILE A 6 -5.97 4.28 0.53
N GLN A 7 -5.98 4.83 -0.68
CA GLN A 7 -5.49 4.16 -1.87
C GLN A 7 -4.02 4.55 -2.08
N ILE A 8 -3.14 3.56 -2.14
CA ILE A 8 -1.72 3.71 -2.39
C ILE A 8 -1.42 3.15 -3.77
N THR A 9 -0.79 3.94 -4.63
CA THR A 9 -0.24 3.47 -5.91
C THR A 9 1.26 3.48 -5.79
N LEU A 10 1.89 2.31 -5.95
CA LEU A 10 3.34 2.18 -5.89
C LEU A 10 3.90 1.43 -7.09
N ARG A 11 5.11 1.81 -7.46
CA ARG A 11 5.98 0.97 -8.28
C ARG A 11 7.34 0.87 -7.62
N ASP A 12 7.89 -0.34 -7.66
CA ASP A 12 9.14 -0.67 -7.03
C ASP A 12 10.15 -1.24 -8.02
N ALA A 13 11.39 -1.28 -7.57
CA ALA A 13 12.49 -1.86 -8.29
C ALA A 13 13.34 -2.69 -7.34
N LEU A 14 13.90 -3.78 -7.85
CA LEU A 14 15.00 -4.46 -7.19
C LEU A 14 16.30 -3.75 -7.57
N ILE A 15 17.01 -3.24 -6.58
CA ILE A 15 18.40 -2.81 -6.74
C ILE A 15 19.26 -4.04 -6.42
N THR A 16 20.05 -4.50 -7.39
CA THR A 16 20.97 -5.64 -7.18
C THR A 16 22.19 -5.22 -6.38
N SER A 17 22.96 -6.19 -5.86
CA SER A 17 24.21 -5.94 -5.14
C SER A 17 25.29 -5.22 -5.97
N PHE A 18 25.18 -5.25 -7.30
CA PHE A 18 26.05 -4.50 -8.22
C PHE A 18 25.53 -3.09 -8.55
N GLY A 19 24.42 -2.66 -7.94
CA GLY A 19 23.82 -1.34 -8.13
C GLY A 19 22.89 -1.22 -9.35
N SER A 20 22.67 -2.30 -10.10
CA SER A 20 21.72 -2.30 -11.21
C SER A 20 20.30 -2.18 -10.68
N ARG A 21 19.50 -1.30 -11.29
CA ARG A 21 18.08 -1.14 -10.96
C ARG A 21 17.23 -1.92 -11.95
N MET A 22 16.40 -2.81 -11.42
CA MET A 22 15.46 -3.64 -12.17
C MET A 22 14.03 -3.26 -11.74
N PRO A 23 13.36 -2.33 -12.47
CA PRO A 23 12.00 -1.96 -12.13
C PRO A 23 11.05 -3.14 -12.30
N SER A 24 10.09 -3.25 -11.39
CA SER A 24 8.96 -4.16 -11.54
C SER A 24 8.16 -3.76 -12.77
N PRO A 25 7.74 -4.72 -13.62
CA PRO A 25 6.84 -4.42 -14.73
C PRO A 25 5.40 -4.14 -14.25
N TYR A 26 5.15 -4.23 -12.95
CA TYR A 26 3.83 -4.11 -12.33
C TYR A 26 3.64 -2.76 -11.64
N THR A 27 2.40 -2.27 -11.67
CA THR A 27 1.91 -1.20 -10.81
C THR A 27 1.11 -1.83 -9.69
N CYS A 28 1.48 -1.55 -8.45
CA CYS A 28 0.80 -2.06 -7.29
C CYS A 28 -0.21 -1.01 -6.83
N LYS A 29 -1.49 -1.37 -6.80
CA LYS A 29 -2.55 -0.59 -6.20
C LYS A 29 -2.99 -1.27 -4.91
N ILE A 30 -2.89 -0.54 -3.81
CA ILE A 30 -3.17 -1.06 -2.48
C ILE A 30 -4.25 -0.22 -1.85
N PHE A 31 -5.26 -0.86 -1.27
CA PHE A 31 -6.15 -0.20 -0.34
C PHE A 31 -5.73 -0.53 1.09
N LEU A 32 -5.65 0.50 1.92
CA LEU A 32 -5.38 0.41 3.33
C LEU A 32 -6.54 1.04 4.11
N LYS A 33 -7.27 0.24 4.88
CA LYS A 33 -8.21 0.72 5.89
C LYS A 33 -7.45 0.94 7.21
N ALA A 34 -7.34 2.18 7.66
CA ALA A 34 -6.55 2.55 8.84
C ALA A 34 -7.34 3.46 9.79
N PRO A 35 -6.96 3.55 11.06
CA PRO A 35 -7.43 4.59 11.96
C PRO A 35 -7.19 5.98 11.38
N GLU A 36 -8.15 6.90 11.53
CA GLU A 36 -8.02 8.26 11.01
C GLU A 36 -6.77 8.98 11.53
N ASN A 37 -6.33 8.69 12.76
CA ASN A 37 -5.12 9.29 13.35
C ASN A 37 -3.80 8.85 12.68
N TRP A 38 -3.83 7.89 11.75
CA TRP A 38 -2.69 7.58 10.89
C TRP A 38 -2.56 8.53 9.70
N VAL A 39 -3.52 9.43 9.49
CA VAL A 39 -3.52 10.38 8.38
C VAL A 39 -3.34 11.80 8.90
N GLU A 40 -2.34 12.50 8.38
CA GLU A 40 -2.10 13.92 8.63
C GLU A 40 -1.90 14.63 7.30
N ASN A 41 -2.56 15.78 7.11
CA ASN A 41 -2.47 16.58 5.87
C ASN A 41 -2.78 15.75 4.59
N GLY A 42 -3.72 14.79 4.69
CA GLY A 42 -4.14 13.96 3.57
C GLY A 42 -3.15 12.86 3.16
N ASN A 43 -2.16 12.57 4.01
CA ASN A 43 -1.15 11.54 3.77
C ASN A 43 -1.00 10.66 5.00
N LEU A 44 -0.49 9.44 4.84
CA LEU A 44 -0.07 8.64 5.99
C LEU A 44 1.06 9.34 6.74
N ILE A 45 0.97 9.33 8.07
CA ILE A 45 2.08 9.73 8.95
C ILE A 45 3.25 8.77 8.78
N GLU A 46 4.45 9.20 9.17
CA GLU A 46 5.68 8.41 8.99
C GLU A 46 5.61 7.03 9.67
N GLU A 47 5.04 6.95 10.88
CA GLU A 47 4.86 5.68 11.58
C GLU A 47 3.93 4.71 10.80
N GLY A 48 2.84 5.24 10.25
CA GLY A 48 1.89 4.45 9.46
C GLY A 48 2.51 3.95 8.15
N LYS A 49 3.28 4.81 7.47
CA LYS A 49 4.07 4.43 6.29
C LYS A 49 5.06 3.31 6.61
N GLU A 50 5.76 3.43 7.73
CA GLU A 50 6.74 2.42 8.14
C GLU A 50 6.08 1.07 8.38
N LYS A 51 4.99 1.04 9.15
CA LYS A 51 4.22 -0.19 9.41
C LYS A 51 3.66 -0.81 8.13
N PHE A 52 3.18 0.04 7.21
CA PHE A 52 2.74 -0.40 5.89
C PHE A 52 3.87 -1.06 5.10
N PHE A 53 5.03 -0.41 4.95
CA PHE A 53 6.15 -0.98 4.20
C PHE A 53 6.74 -2.22 4.87
N GLN A 54 6.76 -2.28 6.20
CA GLN A 54 7.18 -3.47 6.93
C GLN A 54 6.25 -4.66 6.69
N SER A 55 4.93 -4.43 6.63
CA SER A 55 3.97 -5.49 6.27
C SER A 55 4.15 -5.94 4.82
N PHE A 56 4.41 -5.00 3.90
CA PHE A 56 4.49 -5.29 2.47
C PHE A 56 5.82 -5.93 2.03
N TYR A 57 6.95 -5.46 2.56
CA TYR A 57 8.29 -5.90 2.18
C TYR A 57 9.02 -6.71 3.27
N GLY A 58 8.46 -6.79 4.47
CA GLY A 58 9.07 -7.43 5.64
C GLY A 58 9.75 -6.46 6.60
N PRO A 59 10.05 -6.90 7.84
CA PRO A 59 10.60 -6.04 8.89
C PRO A 59 11.96 -5.43 8.56
N ASP A 60 12.76 -6.10 7.71
CA ASP A 60 14.10 -5.67 7.29
C ASP A 60 14.11 -4.94 5.95
N TRP A 61 12.97 -4.46 5.45
CA TRP A 61 12.86 -3.91 4.10
C TRP A 61 13.84 -2.77 3.78
N LYS A 62 14.25 -1.99 4.79
CA LYS A 62 15.26 -0.93 4.66
C LYS A 62 16.70 -1.46 4.56
N ASN A 63 16.98 -2.60 5.19
CA ASN A 63 18.30 -3.20 5.27
C ASN A 63 18.66 -3.96 3.99
N GLY A 64 17.64 -4.32 3.19
CA GLY A 64 17.79 -5.15 2.02
C GLY A 64 17.94 -6.63 2.37
N ASN A 65 18.18 -7.43 1.34
CA ASN A 65 18.34 -8.87 1.42
C ASN A 65 19.80 -9.24 1.75
N SER A 66 19.99 -10.45 2.24
CA SER A 66 21.31 -10.99 2.61
C SER A 66 22.29 -11.10 1.43
N ASP A 67 21.79 -11.10 0.19
CA ASP A 67 22.59 -11.10 -1.04
C ASP A 67 23.04 -9.68 -1.47
N GLY A 68 22.71 -8.66 -0.68
CA GLY A 68 23.01 -7.25 -0.97
C GLY A 68 22.04 -6.57 -1.93
N SER A 69 20.99 -7.26 -2.38
CA SER A 69 19.89 -6.64 -3.12
C SER A 69 18.93 -5.92 -2.18
N ARG A 70 18.16 -4.94 -2.69
CA ARG A 70 17.14 -4.24 -1.89
C ARG A 70 15.99 -3.74 -2.75
N TYR A 71 14.81 -3.67 -2.16
CA TYR A 71 13.67 -3.02 -2.79
C TYR A 71 13.84 -1.50 -2.74
N SER A 72 13.40 -0.82 -3.79
CA SER A 72 13.36 0.63 -3.89
C SER A 72 12.01 1.03 -4.45
N VAL A 73 11.20 1.71 -3.64
CA VAL A 73 9.99 2.38 -4.10
C VAL A 73 10.41 3.62 -4.89
N TYR A 74 9.96 3.76 -6.13
CA TYR A 74 10.37 4.86 -7.00
C TYR A 74 9.20 5.73 -7.46
N GLU A 75 8.01 5.16 -7.60
CA GLU A 75 6.75 5.88 -7.73
C GLU A 75 5.91 5.54 -6.50
N TYR A 76 5.36 6.57 -5.87
CA TYR A 76 4.53 6.44 -4.68
C TYR A 76 3.53 7.59 -4.65
N GLU A 77 2.25 7.24 -4.60
CA GLU A 77 1.14 8.18 -4.50
C GLU A 77 0.13 7.66 -3.47
N GLU A 78 -0.37 8.57 -2.64
CA GLU A 78 -1.40 8.31 -1.64
C GLU A 78 -2.64 9.16 -1.94
N THR A 79 -3.80 8.53 -1.90
CA THR A 79 -5.08 9.20 -2.03
C THR A 79 -6.00 8.77 -0.90
N VAL A 80 -6.33 9.71 -0.02
CA VAL A 80 -7.30 9.48 1.06
C VAL A 80 -8.73 9.58 0.49
N LEU A 81 -9.50 8.51 0.61
CA LEU A 81 -10.86 8.42 0.10
C LEU A 81 -11.85 8.91 1.16
N LYS A 82 -12.22 10.19 1.08
CA LYS A 82 -13.06 10.86 2.11
C LYS A 82 -14.56 10.81 1.85
N SER A 83 -14.99 10.60 0.60
CA SER A 83 -16.40 10.63 0.23
C SER A 83 -16.90 9.24 -0.17
N PRO A 84 -18.19 8.93 0.05
CA PRO A 84 -18.79 7.68 -0.43
C PRO A 84 -18.59 7.46 -1.94
N GLU A 85 -18.64 8.53 -2.74
CA GLU A 85 -18.44 8.46 -4.19
C GLU A 85 -17.00 8.07 -4.55
N ALA A 86 -16.01 8.61 -3.83
CA ALA A 86 -14.60 8.26 -4.03
C ALA A 86 -14.34 6.79 -3.67
N ILE A 87 -14.93 6.32 -2.56
CA ILE A 87 -14.84 4.93 -2.13
C ILE A 87 -15.49 4.00 -3.16
N GLN A 88 -16.70 4.34 -3.64
CA GLN A 88 -17.42 3.57 -4.65
C GLN A 88 -16.65 3.51 -5.97
N SER A 89 -16.12 4.64 -6.45
CA SER A 89 -15.34 4.69 -7.68
C SER A 89 -14.07 3.83 -7.59
N ALA A 90 -13.38 3.86 -6.45
CA ALA A 90 -12.18 3.05 -6.26
C ALA A 90 -12.48 1.55 -6.16
N ARG A 91 -13.62 1.18 -5.55
CA ARG A 91 -14.13 -0.20 -5.54
C ARG A 91 -14.42 -0.70 -6.96
N GLU A 92 -15.14 0.09 -7.75
CA GLU A 92 -15.45 -0.24 -9.14
C GLU A 92 -14.18 -0.39 -9.98
N GLU A 93 -13.18 0.47 -9.78
CA GLU A 93 -11.88 0.33 -10.43
C GLU A 93 -11.23 -1.02 -10.09
N ALA A 94 -11.21 -1.39 -8.81
CA ALA A 94 -10.63 -2.66 -8.35
C ALA A 94 -11.37 -3.89 -8.90
N GLU A 95 -12.66 -3.74 -9.25
CA GLU A 95 -13.51 -4.81 -9.79
C GLU A 95 -13.43 -4.96 -11.31
N THR A 96 -13.22 -3.86 -12.02
CA THR A 96 -13.32 -3.81 -13.47
C THR A 96 -11.96 -3.75 -14.16
N GLN A 97 -10.91 -3.34 -13.46
CA GLN A 97 -9.56 -3.28 -13.99
C GLN A 97 -9.05 -4.68 -14.36
N SER A 98 -8.61 -4.83 -15.62
CA SER A 98 -8.15 -6.10 -16.18
C SER A 98 -6.72 -6.06 -16.70
N ASP A 99 -6.02 -4.92 -16.60
CA ASP A 99 -4.62 -4.81 -16.99
C ASP A 99 -3.77 -5.79 -16.16
N PRO A 100 -3.14 -6.80 -16.78
CA PRO A 100 -2.34 -7.79 -16.06
C PRO A 100 -1.10 -7.19 -15.38
N LYS A 101 -0.71 -5.96 -15.75
CA LYS A 101 0.37 -5.20 -15.13
C LYS A 101 -0.08 -4.48 -13.86
N VAL A 102 -1.37 -4.39 -13.56
CA VAL A 102 -1.86 -3.86 -12.28
C VAL A 102 -2.07 -5.02 -11.32
N LYS A 103 -1.53 -4.89 -10.11
CA LYS A 103 -1.68 -5.85 -9.02
C LYS A 103 -2.36 -5.16 -7.85
N TRP A 104 -3.32 -5.84 -7.23
CA TRP A 104 -4.17 -5.30 -6.19
C TRP A 104 -3.91 -5.98 -4.85
N TRP A 105 -3.84 -5.18 -3.79
CA TRP A 105 -3.78 -5.65 -2.41
C TRP A 105 -4.79 -4.91 -1.54
N PHE A 106 -5.31 -5.61 -0.54
CA PHE A 106 -6.29 -5.10 0.41
C PHE A 106 -5.75 -5.35 1.81
N ASN A 107 -5.58 -4.29 2.58
CA ASN A 107 -5.01 -4.36 3.92
C ASN A 107 -5.83 -3.53 4.90
N ARG A 108 -5.88 -3.97 6.16
CA ARG A 108 -6.44 -3.18 7.25
C ARG A 108 -5.47 -3.11 8.42
N VAL A 109 -5.65 -2.14 9.29
CA VAL A 109 -4.99 -2.07 10.58
C VAL A 109 -5.83 -2.83 11.60
N ASP A 110 -5.25 -3.77 12.32
CA ASP A 110 -5.92 -4.52 13.38
C ASP A 110 -5.99 -3.72 14.70
N GLU A 111 -6.59 -4.31 15.74
CA GLU A 111 -6.76 -3.66 17.05
C GLU A 111 -5.42 -3.41 17.77
N GLU A 112 -4.36 -4.11 17.38
CA GLU A 112 -3.00 -3.95 17.92
C GLU A 112 -2.19 -2.89 17.14
N GLY A 113 -2.75 -2.36 16.05
CA GLY A 113 -2.09 -1.38 15.20
C GLY A 113 -1.17 -1.99 14.14
N ASN A 114 -1.32 -3.28 13.82
CA ASN A 114 -0.56 -3.97 12.78
C ASN A 114 -1.30 -3.92 11.44
N VAL A 115 -0.56 -3.82 10.35
CA VAL A 115 -1.13 -3.90 8.99
C VAL A 115 -1.23 -5.37 8.57
N VAL A 116 -2.44 -5.83 8.29
CA VAL A 116 -2.75 -7.20 7.89
C VAL A 116 -3.47 -7.25 6.55
N THR A 117 -3.14 -8.24 5.73
CA THR A 117 -3.88 -8.53 4.49
C THR A 117 -5.29 -9.00 4.83
N CYS A 118 -6.28 -8.52 4.07
CA CYS A 118 -7.68 -8.88 4.26
C CYS A 118 -8.40 -9.08 2.93
N GLU A 119 -9.66 -9.51 2.99
CA GLU A 119 -10.50 -9.58 1.81
C GLU A 119 -10.92 -8.17 1.36
N LYS A 120 -11.16 -8.01 0.05
CA LYS A 120 -11.64 -6.75 -0.53
C LYS A 120 -12.92 -6.23 0.15
N THR A 121 -13.83 -7.13 0.53
CA THR A 121 -15.10 -6.77 1.17
C THR A 121 -14.92 -6.12 2.54
N GLU A 122 -13.82 -6.41 3.24
CA GLU A 122 -13.51 -5.82 4.55
C GLU A 122 -13.01 -4.36 4.43
N ILE A 123 -12.52 -3.96 3.25
CA ILE A 123 -12.08 -2.58 2.99
C ILE A 123 -13.29 -1.67 2.75
N PHE A 124 -14.19 -2.13 1.88
CA PHE A 124 -15.31 -1.33 1.38
C PHE A 124 -16.62 -1.57 2.15
N SER A 125 -16.55 -2.23 3.31
CA SER A 125 -17.70 -2.36 4.22
C SER A 125 -17.92 -1.05 4.97
N GLU A 126 -19.18 -0.64 5.07
CA GLU A 126 -19.64 0.50 5.89
C GLU A 126 -19.31 0.33 7.39
#